data_AF-A0A1Q9C263-F1
#
_entry.id   AF-A0A1Q9C263-F1
#
_cell.length_a   1.000
_cell.length_b   1.000
_cell.length_c   1.000
_cell.angle_alpha   90.00
_cell.angle_beta   90.00
_cell.angle_gamma   90.00
#
_symmetry.space_group_name_H-M   'P 1'
#
loop_
_entity.id
_entity.type
_entity.pdbx_description
1 polymer ?
#
loop_
_entity_poly.entity_id
_entity_poly.type
_entity_poly.pdbx_seq_one_letter_code
_entity_poly.pdbx_strand_id
1 'polypeptide(L)'
;MSSSAAHGMKVTPEEEERLAALPEDKMIDALVMRMPNQSREQYEHFFLQLSFIASTTTRLRGALECGNPDVVEEALDSAENVGVLQYLLRMAVSQAGGEVTTIADLHDQWLSDTEKRMMPLLQVYHLCLERVLVESSVSMGTAWF
;
A
#
# COMPACT_ATOMS: atom_id res chain seq x y z
N MET A 1 2.18 21.40 29.21
CA MET A 1 3.05 21.28 28.02
C MET A 1 4.03 20.15 28.28
N SER A 2 3.60 18.92 27.99
CA SER A 2 4.33 17.68 28.26
C SER A 2 4.69 17.02 26.92
N SER A 3 5.85 16.34 26.89
CA SER A 3 6.25 15.28 25.94
C SER A 3 7.32 15.53 24.84
N SER A 4 8.32 16.41 25.00
CA SER A 4 9.41 16.53 24.00
C SER A 4 10.87 16.45 24.50
N ALA A 5 11.13 16.05 25.74
CA ALA A 5 12.48 16.08 26.31
C ALA A 5 13.06 14.71 26.71
N ALA A 6 12.46 13.60 26.25
CA ALA A 6 12.88 12.27 26.71
C ALA A 6 14.02 11.63 25.90
N HIS A 7 14.23 11.94 24.61
CA HIS A 7 15.27 11.25 23.80
C HIS A 7 15.92 12.10 22.70
N GLY A 8 15.81 13.43 22.74
CA GLY A 8 16.40 14.31 21.72
C GLY A 8 17.78 14.82 22.16
N MET A 9 18.85 14.33 21.53
CA MET A 9 20.16 14.96 21.63
C MET A 9 20.03 16.42 21.15
N LYS A 10 20.10 17.38 22.08
CA LYS A 10 20.04 18.81 21.74
C LYS A 10 21.36 19.20 21.10
N VAL A 11 21.44 19.12 19.77
CA VAL A 11 22.52 19.73 19.00
C VAL A 11 22.29 21.24 19.04
N THR A 12 23.22 22.00 19.59
CA THR A 12 23.19 23.47 19.51
C THR A 12 23.62 23.89 18.10
N PRO A 13 23.15 25.04 17.58
CA PRO A 13 23.46 25.47 16.22
C PRO A 13 24.97 25.62 15.94
N GLU A 14 25.75 25.93 16.99
CA GLU A 14 27.22 26.02 16.92
C GLU A 14 27.92 24.64 16.79
N GLU A 15 27.26 23.57 17.25
CA GLU A 15 27.77 22.20 17.14
C GLU A 15 27.44 21.58 15.79
N GLU A 16 26.30 21.95 15.20
CA GLU A 16 25.90 21.54 13.85
C GLU A 16 26.90 22.07 12.80
N GLU A 17 27.33 23.32 12.92
CA GLU A 17 28.32 23.93 12.03
C GLU A 17 29.71 23.26 12.16
N ARG A 18 30.08 22.81 13.37
CA ARG A 18 31.32 22.06 13.62
C ARG A 18 31.26 20.62 13.11
N LEU A 19 30.10 19.97 13.17
CA LEU A 19 29.89 18.61 12.67
C LEU A 19 29.84 18.58 11.15
N ALA A 20 29.21 19.59 10.52
CA ALA A 20 29.14 19.75 9.07
C ALA A 20 30.51 20.07 8.44
N ALA A 21 31.43 20.66 9.22
CA ALA A 21 32.80 20.95 8.79
C ALA A 21 33.75 19.74 8.86
N LEU A 22 33.31 18.60 9.41
CA LEU A 22 34.11 17.38 9.50
C LEU A 22 33.89 16.49 8.26
N PRO A 23 34.93 15.76 7.81
CA PRO A 23 34.76 14.75 6.78
C PRO A 23 33.84 13.62 7.29
N GLU A 24 33.04 13.07 6.37
CA GLU A 24 31.87 12.22 6.65
C GLU A 24 32.19 11.00 7.53
N ASP A 25 33.39 10.45 7.36
CA ASP A 25 33.96 9.35 8.15
C ASP A 25 34.13 9.72 9.64
N LYS A 26 34.55 10.94 9.93
CA LYS A 26 34.72 11.45 11.31
C LYS A 26 33.43 12.01 11.90
N MET A 27 32.47 12.36 11.05
CA MET A 27 31.16 12.85 11.47
C MET A 27 30.36 11.74 12.14
N ILE A 28 30.39 10.52 11.58
CA ILE A 28 29.71 9.35 12.15
C ILE A 28 30.31 9.00 13.53
N ASP A 29 31.64 8.95 13.64
CA ASP A 29 32.32 8.66 14.91
C ASP A 29 32.01 9.71 15.99
N ALA A 30 31.99 11.00 15.62
CA ALA A 30 31.64 12.09 16.53
C ALA A 30 30.18 12.03 16.99
N LEU A 31 29.26 11.63 16.10
CA LEU A 31 27.84 11.45 16.41
C LEU A 31 27.62 10.26 17.35
N VAL A 32 28.32 9.15 17.11
CA VAL A 32 28.30 7.92 17.93
C VAL A 32 28.89 8.18 19.32
N MET A 33 29.94 8.99 19.44
CA MET A 33 30.52 9.37 20.73
C MET A 33 29.63 10.29 21.58
N ARG A 34 28.67 10.98 20.98
CA ARG A 34 27.73 11.84 21.70
C ARG A 34 26.49 11.10 22.20
N MET A 35 26.27 9.85 21.79
CA MET A 35 25.12 9.06 22.25
C MET A 35 25.24 8.69 23.74
N PRO A 36 24.14 8.71 24.51
CA PRO A 36 24.18 8.31 25.92
C PRO A 36 24.64 6.85 26.07
N ASN A 37 25.70 6.63 26.85
CA ASN A 37 26.32 5.30 27.04
C ASN A 37 25.36 4.24 27.60
N GLN A 38 24.26 4.64 28.23
CA GLN A 38 23.23 3.74 28.76
C GLN A 38 22.33 3.13 27.66
N SER A 39 22.31 3.76 26.49
CA SER A 39 21.43 3.41 25.36
C SER A 39 22.18 2.88 24.15
N ARG A 40 23.52 2.89 24.17
CA ARG A 40 24.34 2.57 22.99
C ARG A 40 24.11 1.14 22.48
N GLU A 41 24.14 0.17 23.39
CA GLU A 41 23.84 -1.24 23.04
C GLU A 41 22.39 -1.42 22.55
N GLN A 42 21.43 -0.68 23.13
CA GLN A 42 20.02 -0.73 22.72
C GLN A 42 19.80 -0.10 21.33
N TYR A 43 20.50 0.98 21.01
CA TYR A 43 20.45 1.61 19.69
C TYR A 43 21.21 0.79 18.65
N GLU A 44 22.35 0.19 19.00
CA GLU A 44 23.06 -0.76 18.13
C GLU A 44 22.16 -1.97 17.83
N HIS A 45 21.49 -2.55 18.84
CA HIS A 45 20.51 -3.62 18.64
C HIS A 45 19.32 -3.18 17.79
N PHE A 46 18.78 -1.99 18.03
CA PHE A 46 17.67 -1.43 17.27
C PHE A 46 18.04 -1.18 15.80
N PHE A 47 19.25 -0.67 15.54
CA PHE A 47 19.75 -0.43 14.18
C PHE A 47 20.03 -1.76 13.44
N LEU A 48 20.55 -2.76 14.15
CA LEU A 48 20.69 -4.13 13.62
C LEU A 48 19.32 -4.73 13.28
N GLN A 49 18.32 -4.55 14.14
CA GLN A 49 16.95 -4.99 13.87
C GLN A 49 16.36 -4.26 12.67
N LEU A 50 16.55 -2.95 12.53
CA LEU A 50 16.06 -2.16 11.41
C LEU A 50 16.71 -2.55 10.08
N SER A 51 18.03 -2.71 10.07
CA SER A 51 18.78 -3.17 8.89
C SER A 51 18.40 -4.59 8.50
N PHE A 52 18.15 -5.47 9.49
CA PHE A 52 17.62 -6.81 9.25
C PHE A 52 16.20 -6.79 8.66
N ILE A 53 15.31 -5.93 9.16
CA ILE A 53 13.96 -5.77 8.60
C ILE A 53 14.03 -5.28 7.16
N ALA A 54 14.87 -4.28 6.88
CA ALA A 54 15.03 -3.74 5.53
C ALA A 54 15.58 -4.79 4.54
N SER A 55 16.56 -5.58 4.96
CA SER A 55 17.14 -6.65 4.11
C SER A 55 16.15 -7.79 3.89
N THR A 56 15.43 -8.22 4.93
CA THR A 56 14.43 -9.29 4.86
C THR A 56 13.25 -8.87 3.99
N THR A 57 12.78 -7.62 4.09
CA THR A 57 11.71 -7.08 3.24
C THR A 57 12.12 -7.01 1.78
N THR A 58 13.37 -6.62 1.50
CA THR A 58 13.90 -6.55 0.12
C THR A 58 14.05 -7.94 -0.48
N ARG A 59 14.54 -8.91 0.31
CA ARG A 59 14.65 -10.31 -0.10
C ARG A 59 13.27 -10.94 -0.35
N LEU A 60 12.31 -10.70 0.54
CA LEU A 60 10.93 -11.17 0.41
C LEU A 60 10.27 -10.59 -0.85
N ARG A 61 10.46 -9.30 -1.14
CA ARG A 61 9.95 -8.68 -2.37
C ARG A 61 10.50 -9.34 -3.62
N GLY A 62 11.83 -9.51 -3.70
CA GLY A 62 12.46 -10.17 -4.85
C GLY A 62 11.97 -11.62 -5.03
N ALA A 63 11.75 -12.34 -3.93
CA ALA A 63 11.24 -13.71 -3.97
C ALA A 63 9.78 -13.78 -4.49
N LEU A 64 8.93 -12.82 -4.08
CA LEU A 64 7.56 -12.68 -4.58
C LEU A 64 7.53 -12.30 -6.07
N GLU A 65 8.39 -11.39 -6.52
CA GLU A 65 8.49 -11.00 -7.93
C GLU A 65 8.97 -12.14 -8.83
N CYS A 66 9.90 -12.96 -8.34
CA CYS A 66 10.39 -14.14 -9.07
C CYS A 66 9.49 -15.38 -8.95
N GLY A 67 8.45 -15.33 -8.10
CA GLY A 67 7.51 -16.42 -7.89
C GLY A 67 8.15 -17.69 -7.31
N ASN A 68 9.22 -17.55 -6.51
CA ASN A 68 9.93 -18.69 -5.94
C ASN A 68 9.47 -18.94 -4.48
N PRO A 69 8.61 -19.95 -4.24
CA PRO A 69 8.04 -20.18 -2.91
C PRO A 69 9.07 -20.57 -1.86
N ASP A 70 10.14 -21.30 -2.23
CA ASP A 70 11.16 -21.77 -1.29
C ASP A 70 11.92 -20.59 -0.63
N VAL A 71 12.19 -19.55 -1.42
CA VAL A 71 12.89 -18.34 -0.96
C VAL A 71 11.96 -17.44 -0.14
N VAL A 72 10.66 -17.48 -0.42
CA VAL A 72 9.65 -16.79 0.40
C VAL A 72 9.57 -17.44 1.78
N GLU A 73 9.54 -18.76 1.86
CA GLU A 73 9.53 -19.50 3.13
C GLU A 73 10.79 -19.20 3.96
N GLU A 74 11.98 -19.25 3.35
CA GLU A 74 13.23 -18.89 4.02
C GLU A 74 13.25 -17.44 4.54
N ALA A 75 12.69 -16.50 3.76
CA ALA A 75 12.60 -15.10 4.16
C ALA A 75 11.59 -14.88 5.30
N LEU A 76 10.50 -15.66 5.34
CA LEU A 76 9.52 -15.61 6.42
C LEU A 76 10.05 -16.25 7.71
N ASP A 77 10.76 -17.38 7.64
CA ASP A 77 11.46 -17.98 8.78
C ASP A 77 12.50 -17.03 9.38
N SER A 78 13.22 -16.31 8.51
CA SER A 78 14.15 -15.25 8.92
C SER A 78 13.43 -14.11 9.65
N ALA A 79 12.23 -13.73 9.19
CA ALA A 79 11.41 -12.70 9.84
C ALA A 79 10.78 -13.18 11.17
N GLU A 80 10.54 -14.49 11.32
CA GLU A 80 10.04 -15.09 12.57
C GLU A 80 11.11 -15.06 13.66
N ASN A 81 12.36 -15.39 13.33
CA ASN A 81 13.49 -15.35 14.26
C ASN A 81 13.74 -13.95 14.86
N VAL A 82 13.33 -12.89 14.17
CA VAL A 82 13.45 -11.50 14.63
C VAL A 82 12.14 -10.99 15.24
N GLY A 83 11.08 -11.80 15.24
CA GLY A 83 9.79 -11.48 15.86
C GLY A 83 8.94 -10.48 15.07
N VAL A 84 9.27 -10.24 13.80
CA VAL A 84 8.62 -9.21 12.97
C VAL A 84 7.54 -9.81 12.06
N LEU A 85 7.55 -11.13 11.88
CA LEU A 85 6.60 -11.86 11.04
C LEU A 85 5.13 -11.51 11.34
N GLN A 86 4.74 -11.44 12.62
CA GLN A 86 3.37 -11.09 13.02
C GLN A 86 2.95 -9.68 12.58
N TYR A 87 3.88 -8.74 12.57
CA TYR A 87 3.62 -7.38 12.09
C TYR A 87 3.52 -7.34 10.56
N LEU A 88 4.38 -8.06 9.85
CA LEU A 88 4.33 -8.18 8.40
C LEU A 88 3.01 -8.82 7.93
N LEU A 89 2.59 -9.92 8.55
CA LEU A 89 1.34 -10.60 8.20
C LEU A 89 0.11 -9.71 8.46
N ARG A 90 0.08 -8.97 9.58
CA ARG A 90 -1.01 -8.02 9.86
C ARG A 90 -1.07 -6.90 8.82
N MET A 91 0.09 -6.36 8.41
CA MET A 91 0.14 -5.35 7.35
C MET A 91 -0.31 -5.92 6.00
N ALA A 92 0.12 -7.15 5.66
CA ALA A 92 -0.27 -7.81 4.43
C ALA A 92 -1.79 -8.04 4.36
N VAL A 93 -2.40 -8.50 5.45
CA VAL A 93 -3.87 -8.67 5.54
C VAL A 93 -4.58 -7.32 5.43
N SER A 94 -4.07 -6.28 6.09
CA SER A 94 -4.62 -4.93 6.00
C SER A 94 -4.53 -4.37 4.57
N GLN A 95 -3.42 -4.59 3.87
CA GLN A 95 -3.25 -4.17 2.47
C GLN A 95 -4.17 -4.94 1.53
N ALA A 96 -4.20 -6.27 1.64
CA ALA A 96 -5.09 -7.11 0.84
C ALA A 96 -6.56 -6.71 1.03
N GLY A 97 -6.97 -6.39 2.26
CA GLY A 97 -8.30 -5.84 2.53
C GLY A 97 -8.55 -4.51 1.82
N GLY A 98 -7.59 -3.59 1.87
CA GLY A 98 -7.64 -2.29 1.17
C GLY A 98 -7.73 -2.43 -0.36
N GLU A 99 -6.97 -3.37 -0.94
CA GLU A 99 -7.03 -3.67 -2.38
C GLU A 99 -8.39 -4.22 -2.78
N VAL A 100 -8.96 -5.14 -2.00
CA VAL A 100 -10.31 -5.68 -2.25
C VAL A 100 -11.36 -4.57 -2.17
N THR A 101 -11.29 -3.66 -1.19
CA THR A 101 -12.21 -2.52 -1.13
C THR A 101 -12.05 -1.60 -2.34
N THR A 102 -10.82 -1.35 -2.78
CA THR A 102 -10.54 -0.52 -3.97
C THR A 102 -11.12 -1.16 -5.24
N ILE A 103 -11.01 -2.48 -5.38
CA ILE A 103 -11.60 -3.23 -6.49
C ILE A 103 -13.13 -3.18 -6.43
N ALA A 104 -13.72 -3.30 -5.24
CA ALA A 104 -15.17 -3.20 -5.06
C ALA A 104 -15.69 -1.81 -5.46
N ASP A 105 -15.02 -0.74 -5.02
CA ASP A 105 -15.36 0.63 -5.39
C ASP A 105 -15.25 0.84 -6.92
N LEU A 106 -14.20 0.31 -7.54
CA LEU A 106 -14.02 0.37 -9.00
C LEU A 106 -15.14 -0.38 -9.73
N HIS A 107 -15.54 -1.55 -9.21
CA HIS A 107 -16.63 -2.33 -9.77
C HIS A 107 -17.97 -1.59 -9.69
N ASP A 108 -18.28 -0.98 -8.55
CA ASP A 108 -19.50 -0.19 -8.37
C ASP A 108 -19.53 1.04 -9.29
N GLN A 109 -18.38 1.69 -9.45
CA GLN A 109 -18.24 2.79 -10.39
C GLN A 109 -18.44 2.32 -11.84
N TRP A 110 -17.85 1.18 -12.20
CA TRP A 110 -18.04 0.57 -13.51
C TRP A 110 -19.50 0.19 -13.78
N LEU A 111 -20.22 -0.34 -12.78
CA LEU A 111 -21.64 -0.63 -12.89
C LEU A 111 -22.45 0.65 -13.14
N SER A 112 -22.21 1.71 -12.36
CA SER A 112 -22.91 2.99 -12.55
C SER A 112 -22.68 3.59 -13.93
N ASP A 113 -21.43 3.55 -14.41
CA ASP A 113 -21.08 4.09 -15.72
C ASP A 113 -21.63 3.23 -16.87
N THR A 114 -21.64 1.91 -16.68
CA THR A 114 -22.24 0.98 -17.65
C THR A 114 -23.75 1.15 -17.72
N GLU A 115 -24.42 1.29 -16.58
CA GLU A 115 -25.86 1.53 -16.51
C GLU A 115 -26.25 2.83 -17.22
N LYS A 116 -25.54 3.93 -16.96
CA LYS A 116 -25.77 5.21 -17.64
C LYS A 116 -25.62 5.11 -19.17
N ARG A 117 -24.68 4.27 -19.63
CA ARG A 117 -24.45 4.05 -21.07
C ARG A 117 -25.48 3.10 -21.68
N MET A 118 -25.92 2.07 -20.96
CA MET A 118 -26.91 1.09 -21.43
C MET A 118 -28.34 1.60 -21.36
N MET A 119 -28.70 2.41 -20.36
CA MET A 119 -30.05 2.92 -20.16
C MET A 119 -30.67 3.58 -21.40
N PRO A 120 -30.01 4.51 -22.12
CA PRO A 120 -30.58 5.09 -23.33
C PRO A 120 -30.75 4.06 -24.46
N LEU A 121 -29.85 3.07 -24.57
CA LEU A 121 -29.96 2.01 -25.59
C LEU A 121 -31.16 1.08 -25.31
N LEU A 122 -31.39 0.74 -24.04
CA LEU A 122 -32.52 -0.07 -23.60
C LEU A 122 -33.86 0.67 -23.77
N GLN A 123 -33.89 1.97 -23.49
CA GLN A 123 -35.07 2.80 -23.72
C GLN A 123 -35.44 2.87 -25.21
N VAL A 124 -34.45 3.05 -26.08
CA VAL A 124 -34.67 3.06 -27.54
C VAL A 124 -35.17 1.70 -28.02
N TYR A 125 -34.61 0.59 -27.51
CA TYR A 125 -35.07 -0.75 -27.84
C TYR A 125 -36.54 -0.96 -27.44
N HIS A 126 -36.93 -0.56 -26.23
CA HIS A 126 -38.32 -0.69 -25.77
C HIS A 126 -39.30 0.14 -26.63
N LEU A 127 -38.94 1.38 -26.98
CA LEU A 127 -39.79 2.24 -27.82
C LEU A 127 -39.91 1.74 -29.26
N CYS A 128 -38.85 1.17 -29.84
CA CYS A 128 -38.90 0.56 -31.17
C CYS A 128 -39.79 -0.68 -31.17
N LEU A 129 -39.73 -1.50 -30.12
CA LEU A 129 -40.52 -2.73 -30.03
C LEU A 129 -42.02 -2.41 -29.94
N GLU A 130 -42.40 -1.39 -29.16
CA GLU A 130 -43.78 -0.90 -29.12
C GLU A 130 -44.24 -0.34 -30.47
N ARG A 131 -43.39 0.41 -31.18
CA ARG A 131 -43.73 0.92 -32.52
C ARG A 131 -43.96 -0.19 -33.54
N VAL A 132 -43.09 -1.20 -33.57
CA VAL A 132 -43.20 -2.34 -34.51
C VAL A 132 -44.46 -3.18 -34.22
N LEU A 133 -44.83 -3.36 -32.95
CA LEU A 133 -46.06 -4.06 -32.56
C LEU A 133 -47.33 -3.28 -32.96
N VAL A 134 -47.31 -1.95 -32.80
CA VAL A 134 -48.43 -1.08 -33.19
C VAL A 134 -48.55 -1.01 -34.72
N GLU A 135 -47.46 -0.86 -35.46
CA GLU A 135 -47.47 -0.86 -36.93
C GLU A 135 -47.95 -2.20 -37.50
N SER A 136 -47.58 -3.33 -36.91
CA SER A 136 -48.08 -4.65 -37.32
C SER A 136 -49.58 -4.80 -37.07
N SER A 137 -50.10 -4.25 -35.98
CA SER A 137 -51.55 -4.27 -35.67
C SER A 137 -52.36 -3.36 -36.60
N VAL A 138 -51.83 -2.19 -36.96
CA VAL A 138 -52.47 -1.27 -37.91
C VAL A 138 -52.44 -1.83 -39.34
N SER A 139 -51.35 -2.45 -39.76
CA SER A 139 -51.24 -3.12 -41.07
C SER A 139 -52.17 -4.32 -41.22
N MET A 140 -52.50 -5.03 -40.13
CA MET A 140 -53.51 -6.07 -40.16
C MET A 140 -54.93 -5.49 -40.22
N GLY A 141 -55.22 -4.36 -39.56
CA GLY A 141 -56.55 -3.73 -39.56
C GLY A 141 -56.96 -3.11 -40.91
N THR A 142 -56.00 -2.62 -41.70
CA THR A 142 -56.27 -2.02 -43.02
C THR A 142 -56.31 -3.03 -44.17
N ALA A 143 -55.88 -4.27 -43.94
CA ALA A 143 -55.94 -5.35 -44.95
C ALA A 143 -57.33 -6.03 -45.04
N TRP A 144 -58.28 -5.67 -44.18
CA TRP A 144 -59.65 -6.21 -44.15
C TRP A 144 -60.73 -5.20 -44.58
N PHE A 145 -60.34 -4.06 -45.16
CA PHE A 145 -61.25 -3.08 -45.76
C PHE A 145 -60.94 -2.86 -47.25
#